data_AF-A0A644TXN3-F1
#
_entry.id   AF-A0A644TXN3-F1
#
_cell.length_a   1.000
_cell.length_b   1.000
_cell.length_c   1.000
_cell.angle_alpha   90.00
_cell.angle_beta   90.00
_cell.angle_gamma   90.00
#
_symmetry.space_group_name_H-M   'P 1'
#
loop_
_entity.id
_entity.type
_entity.pdbx_description
1 polymer ?
#
loop_
_entity_poly.entity_id
_entity_poly.type
_entity_poly.pdbx_seq_one_letter_code
_entity_poly.pdbx_strand_id
1 'polypeptide(L)'
;MNINNDVGIIEGVYDITLPKVPTSLHRWGRVVWLQDIEIGSRGKLLYIQDGQCSRTHLSRITNVIKAMDYVEIHTENNIYRLRLLPGESYHSGNN
;
A
#
# COMPACT_ATOMS: atom_id res chain seq x y z
N MET A 1 -12.79 4.61 6.89
CA MET A 1 -12.63 4.85 5.44
C MET A 1 -12.05 3.59 4.83
N ASN A 2 -12.71 3.02 3.82
CA ASN A 2 -12.23 1.83 3.13
C ASN A 2 -11.13 2.24 2.13
N ILE A 3 -9.95 1.62 2.19
CA ILE A 3 -8.83 1.86 1.26
C ILE A 3 -8.60 0.69 0.32
N ASN A 4 -9.45 -0.34 0.40
CA ASN A 4 -9.38 -1.46 -0.52
C ASN A 4 -9.70 -0.96 -1.93
N ASN A 5 -8.92 -1.45 -2.88
CA ASN A 5 -8.89 -1.04 -4.28
C ASN A 5 -8.27 0.33 -4.56
N ASP A 6 -7.81 1.07 -3.54
CA ASP A 6 -6.99 2.26 -3.78
C ASP A 6 -5.66 1.85 -4.44
N VAL A 7 -5.13 2.73 -5.28
CA VAL A 7 -3.82 2.57 -5.93
C VAL A 7 -2.83 3.52 -5.29
N GLY A 8 -1.63 3.04 -5.01
CA GLY A 8 -0.57 3.87 -4.45
C GLY A 8 0.81 3.50 -4.97
N ILE A 9 1.76 4.41 -4.79
CA ILE A 9 3.18 4.19 -5.02
C ILE A 9 3.84 3.96 -3.67
N ILE A 10 4.58 2.87 -3.51
CA ILE A 10 5.37 2.63 -2.30
C ILE A 10 6.49 3.69 -2.24
N GLU A 11 6.42 4.53 -1.22
CA GLU A 11 7.42 5.56 -0.89
C GLU A 11 8.30 5.16 0.31
N GLY A 12 8.15 3.94 0.82
CA GLY A 12 9.12 3.36 1.74
C GLY A 12 8.57 2.14 2.45
N VAL A 13 9.47 1.23 2.80
CA VAL A 13 9.20 0.13 3.74
C VAL A 13 10.23 0.25 4.85
N TYR A 14 9.77 0.33 6.09
CA TYR A 14 10.60 0.58 7.26
C TYR A 14 10.41 -0.53 8.29
N ASP A 15 11.46 -0.87 9.02
CA ASP A 15 11.36 -1.75 10.18
C ASP A 15 10.59 -1.04 11.30
N ILE A 16 9.68 -1.73 11.99
CA ILE A 16 8.95 -1.11 13.10
C ILE A 16 9.87 -0.77 14.30
N THR A 17 10.97 -1.51 14.47
CA THR A 17 11.97 -1.30 15.52
C THR A 17 12.98 -0.22 15.15
N LEU A 18 13.23 0.00 13.86
CA LEU A 18 14.15 1.00 13.32
C LEU A 18 13.51 1.82 12.18
N PRO A 19 12.49 2.64 12.47
CA PRO A 19 11.66 3.30 11.45
C PRO A 19 12.38 4.40 10.66
N LYS A 20 13.65 4.67 10.95
CA LYS A 20 14.44 5.76 10.32
C LYS A 20 15.18 5.33 9.06
N VAL A 21 15.38 4.02 8.83
CA VAL A 21 16.12 3.50 7.67
C VAL A 21 15.22 2.56 6.87
N PRO A 22 15.04 2.78 5.54
CA PRO A 22 14.25 1.86 4.72
C PRO A 22 14.88 0.46 4.72
N THR A 23 14.08 -0.56 5.02
CA THR A 23 14.51 -1.96 5.03
C THR A 23 14.60 -2.56 3.63
N SER A 24 14.00 -1.93 2.62
CA SER A 24 14.04 -2.43 1.25
C SER A 24 13.93 -1.31 0.21
N LEU A 25 15.02 -1.04 -0.50
CA LEU A 25 15.02 -0.15 -1.66
C LEU A 25 14.33 -0.79 -2.88
N HIS A 26 14.28 -2.12 -2.97
CA HIS A 26 13.74 -2.85 -4.13
C HIS A 26 12.23 -2.69 -4.34
N ARG A 27 11.50 -2.23 -3.32
CA ARG A 27 10.06 -2.02 -3.37
C ARG A 27 9.69 -0.55 -3.64
N TRP A 28 10.67 0.34 -3.61
CA TRP A 28 10.45 1.76 -3.73
C TRP A 28 10.04 2.15 -5.16
N GLY A 29 9.09 3.09 -5.28
CA GLY A 29 8.55 3.51 -6.57
C GLY A 29 7.57 2.53 -7.22
N ARG A 30 7.29 1.38 -6.59
CA ARG A 30 6.37 0.39 -7.12
C ARG A 30 4.92 0.85 -6.98
N VAL A 31 4.18 0.86 -8.09
CA VAL A 31 2.73 1.06 -8.11
C VAL A 31 2.05 -0.23 -7.63
N VAL A 32 1.16 -0.11 -6.66
CA VAL A 32 0.45 -1.24 -6.06
C VAL A 32 -1.04 -0.94 -5.87
N TRP A 33 -1.87 -1.99 -5.98
CA TRP A 33 -3.27 -1.98 -5.57
C TRP A 33 -3.39 -2.56 -4.15
N LEU A 34 -4.17 -1.88 -3.32
CA LEU A 34 -4.39 -2.25 -1.93
C LEU A 34 -5.55 -3.25 -1.81
N GLN A 35 -5.32 -4.41 -1.20
CA GLN A 35 -6.36 -5.43 -1.00
C GLN A 35 -6.32 -6.02 0.42
N ASP A 36 -7.48 -6.26 1.00
CA ASP A 36 -7.67 -6.77 2.36
C ASP A 36 -6.93 -5.92 3.43
N ILE A 37 -6.83 -4.60 3.24
CA ILE A 37 -6.13 -3.71 4.17
C ILE A 37 -7.06 -3.30 5.32
N GLU A 38 -7.04 -4.10 6.38
CA GLU A 38 -7.87 -3.94 7.58
C GLU A 38 -7.08 -4.34 8.83
N ILE A 39 -7.32 -3.66 9.96
CA ILE A 39 -6.65 -4.00 11.23
C ILE A 39 -6.99 -5.44 11.62
N GLY A 40 -5.96 -6.22 11.93
CA GLY A 40 -6.07 -7.62 12.29
C GLY A 40 -5.96 -8.59 11.11
N SER A 41 -6.05 -8.13 9.86
CA SER A 41 -5.91 -8.96 8.65
C SER A 41 -4.43 -9.10 8.23
N ARG A 42 -4.16 -10.02 7.28
CA ARG A 42 -2.87 -10.18 6.60
C ARG A 42 -2.98 -9.68 5.16
N GLY A 43 -3.21 -8.38 5.00
CA GLY A 43 -3.49 -7.72 3.73
C GLY A 43 -2.47 -7.98 2.61
N LYS A 44 -2.75 -7.47 1.41
CA LYS A 44 -1.98 -7.74 0.19
C LYS A 44 -1.75 -6.47 -0.61
N LEU A 45 -0.58 -6.36 -1.20
CA LEU A 45 -0.24 -5.36 -2.21
C LEU A 45 -0.08 -6.08 -3.55
N LEU A 46 -0.99 -5.81 -4.50
CA LEU A 46 -0.91 -6.36 -5.85
C LEU A 46 -0.10 -5.41 -6.74
N TYR A 47 0.68 -5.92 -7.69
CA TYR A 47 1.49 -5.08 -8.59
C TYR A 47 1.79 -5.81 -9.89
N ILE A 48 2.11 -5.06 -10.95
CA ILE A 48 2.57 -5.64 -12.21
C ILE A 48 4.10 -5.72 -12.20
N GLN A 49 4.63 -6.89 -12.53
CA GLN A 49 6.05 -7.12 -12.77
C GLN A 49 6.19 -8.02 -14.00
N ASP A 50 6.98 -7.59 -14.96
CA ASP A 50 7.24 -8.32 -16.21
C ASP A 50 5.95 -8.71 -16.96
N GLY A 51 4.96 -7.81 -16.96
CA GLY A 51 3.66 -8.02 -17.61
C GLY A 51 2.71 -8.95 -16.86
N GLN A 52 3.10 -9.46 -15.68
CA GLN A 52 2.29 -10.37 -14.87
C GLN A 52 1.85 -9.73 -13.55
N CYS A 53 0.66 -10.11 -13.08
CA CYS A 53 0.16 -9.72 -11.77
C CYS A 53 0.87 -10.52 -10.67
N SER A 54 1.61 -9.81 -9.82
CA SER A 54 2.31 -10.33 -8.65
C SER A 54 1.71 -9.75 -7.37
N ARG A 55 2.04 -10.35 -6.22
CA ARG A 55 1.55 -9.90 -4.91
C ARG A 55 2.60 -9.96 -3.83
N THR A 56 2.57 -8.98 -2.92
CA THR A 56 3.27 -9.00 -1.64
C THR A 56 2.26 -9.21 -0.53
N HIS A 57 2.44 -10.27 0.25
CA HIS A 57 1.66 -10.50 1.47
C HIS A 57 2.22 -9.66 2.62
N LEU A 58 1.34 -9.04 3.38
CA LEU A 58 1.66 -8.31 4.59
C LEU A 58 1.59 -9.25 5.80
N SER A 59 2.42 -8.99 6.80
CA SER A 59 2.18 -9.49 8.17
C SER A 59 0.92 -8.83 8.74
N ARG A 60 0.48 -9.28 9.92
CA ARG A 60 -0.78 -8.80 10.50
C ARG A 60 -0.76 -7.28 10.61
N ILE A 61 -1.79 -6.63 10.09
CA ILE A 61 -1.93 -5.17 10.14
C ILE A 61 -2.33 -4.78 11.55
N THR A 62 -1.58 -3.87 12.14
CA THR A 62 -1.80 -3.38 13.51
C THR A 62 -2.42 -1.99 13.51
N ASN A 63 -2.13 -1.18 12.48
CA ASN A 63 -2.71 0.15 12.32
C ASN A 63 -2.72 0.59 10.85
N VAL A 64 -3.63 1.49 10.50
CA VAL A 64 -3.72 2.11 9.18
C VAL A 64 -3.95 3.61 9.37
N ILE A 65 -3.02 4.43 8.87
CA ILE A 65 -3.13 5.89 8.91
C ILE A 65 -3.35 6.36 7.47
N LYS A 66 -4.50 6.97 7.19
CA LYS A 66 -4.82 7.53 5.87
C LYS A 66 -4.88 9.05 5.97
N ALA A 67 -4.22 9.74 5.04
CA ALA A 67 -4.41 11.15 4.75
C ALA A 67 -4.93 11.33 3.30
N MET A 68 -5.04 12.57 2.83
CA MET A 68 -5.58 12.87 1.50
C MET A 68 -4.79 12.21 0.37
N ASP A 69 -3.46 12.24 0.46
CA ASP A 69 -2.54 11.85 -0.60
C ASP A 69 -1.60 10.71 -0.20
N TYR A 70 -1.69 10.21 1.03
CA TYR A 70 -0.86 9.11 1.48
C TYR A 70 -1.58 8.14 2.42
N VAL A 71 -1.04 6.94 2.51
CA VAL A 71 -1.42 5.94 3.50
C VAL A 71 -0.17 5.32 4.12
N GLU A 72 -0.21 5.10 5.42
CA GLU A 72 0.75 4.27 6.14
C GLU A 72 0.06 3.01 6.67
N ILE A 73 0.60 1.86 6.29
CA ILE A 73 0.12 0.55 6.74
C ILE A 73 1.15 0.00 7.71
N HIS A 74 0.78 -0.02 8.99
CA HIS A 74 1.61 -0.56 10.05
C HIS A 74 1.25 -2.03 10.22
N THR A 75 2.27 -2.87 10.18
CA THR A 75 2.15 -4.31 10.37
C THR A 75 3.00 -4.73 11.58
N GLU A 76 2.91 -6.00 11.98
CA GLU A 76 3.74 -6.54 13.08
C GLU A 76 5.24 -6.25 12.93
N ASN A 77 5.76 -6.21 11.70
CA ASN A 77 7.20 -6.13 11.45
C ASN A 77 7.62 -4.88 10.66
N ASN A 78 6.71 -4.31 9.87
CA ASN A 78 7.05 -3.27 8.91
C ASN A 78 6.01 -2.16 8.88
N ILE A 79 6.46 -0.96 8.53
CA ILE A 79 5.63 0.18 8.15
C ILE A 79 5.77 0.38 6.65
N TYR A 80 4.67 0.32 5.91
CA TYR A 80 4.62 0.64 4.50
C TYR A 80 4.07 2.05 4.35
N ARG A 81 4.86 2.95 3.77
CA ARG A 81 4.41 4.29 3.41
C ARG A 81 4.13 4.33 1.91
N LEU A 82 2.92 4.75 1.55
CA LEU A 82 2.51 4.86 0.17
C LEU A 82 1.92 6.23 -0.09
N ARG A 83 2.25 6.81 -1.24
CA ARG A 83 1.51 7.94 -1.79
C ARG A 83 0.35 7.40 -2.62
N LEU A 84 -0.86 7.81 -2.30
CA LEU A 84 -2.06 7.44 -3.05
C LEU A 84 -2.05 8.15 -4.39
N LEU A 85 -2.38 7.42 -5.44
CA LEU A 85 -2.64 8.01 -6.74
C LEU A 85 -4.08 8.54 -6.74
N PRO A 86 -4.34 9.71 -7.35
CA PRO A 86 -5.70 10.16 -7.56
C PRO A 86 -6.42 9.06 -8.33
N GLY A 87 -7.42 8.45 -7.70
CA GLY A 87 -8.27 7.51 -8.40
C GLY A 87 -8.86 8.24 -9.60
N GLU A 88 -8.75 7.66 -10.80
CA GLU A 88 -9.67 8.04 -11.86
C GLU A 88 -11.05 7.80 -11.30
N SER A 89 -11.70 8.89 -10.86
CA SER A 89 -13.14 8.93 -10.82
C SER A 89 -13.52 8.76 -12.27
N TYR A 90 -13.69 7.51 -12.72
CA TYR A 90 -14.43 7.23 -13.94
C TYR A 90 -15.83 7.76 -13.69
N HIS A 91 -16.01 9.06 -13.87
CA HIS A 91 -17.30 9.62 -14.23
C HIS A 91 -17.62 8.95 -15.57
N SER A 92 -18.36 7.85 -15.49
CA SER A 92 -19.26 7.43 -16.55
C SER A 92 -20.25 8.58 -16.76
N GLY A 93 -19.80 9.59 -17.48
CA GLY A 93 -20.67 10.48 -18.23
C GLY A 93 -21.23 9.66 -19.37
N ASN A 94 -22.33 8.96 -19.10
CA ASN A 94 -23.20 8.50 -20.17
C ASN A 94 -23.73 9.75 -20.88
N ASN A 95 -23.26 9.96 -22.11
CA ASN A 95 -23.95 10.76 -23.13
C ASN A 95 -24.67 9.79 -24.07
#